data_AF-A0A4R6QJC1-F1
#
_entry.id   AF-A0A4R6QJC1-F1
#
_cell.length_a   1.000
_cell.length_b   1.000
_cell.length_c   1.000
_cell.angle_alpha   90.00
_cell.angle_beta   90.00
_cell.angle_gamma   90.00
#
_symmetry.space_group_name_H-M   'P 1'
#
loop_
_entity.id
_entity.type
_entity.pdbx_description
1 polymer ?
#
loop_
_entity_poly.entity_id
_entity_poly.type
_entity_poly.pdbx_seq_one_letter_code
_entity_poly.pdbx_strand_id
1 'polypeptide(L)'
;MAGPRSLFGRLLRYIRDGSNTRDIVNPERERLRNRVAALRNDVNALPFTGLKGLLIGSLDEVLRGEAGLDGLPDIEARSSRLMSLIGSVDEVEQRLGQAQTMVPDHQTLSRELAEAKKDISEISDEGLSGPLALKLATLEKGLGLAVAGPSLKNLEALAKLLGPAQALRVDINKVVLPIRAEKAKAKAYADALLKAQTALAKLPAVVKDEAALIQKDFIAAAVKLHKEDKRDEATVLLGKVDAECAKAQLLAKAYTDALAAAKLALNTAKTNMLAVDVKIAETQMIAPAERQAAAGKRQAALDLLAQVKPHCDNTSGSTLLTRTFSNATDTFVQLLNHAHVAAFAPEVAALRKRMDTAKASVTAGTIEGAKMDMTLLYFDAQQQLAYANEHTGYALRLDIVKPKVEQVEKAVPVTSNTVLTAELAKLKTMLDKAEKQAAKRFYDPALATLAALELECAAVTTLKQEHAAYVVELARVEPLVSTVPDEPDTPSAAEAASLRERLKQAKALADPGRDFKGATALLKRIGGDCDGCKALATTAEKDELARDTALTGLDGEPATALAEVRKLLEALKVREGHTGIAKQLADIEKLLGEAGTALSA
;
A
#
# COMPACT_ATOMS: atom_id res chain seq x y z
N MET A 1 -79.85 27.59 13.94
CA MET A 1 -80.99 27.32 14.85
C MET A 1 -81.67 26.04 14.39
N ALA A 2 -81.79 25.09 15.32
CA ALA A 2 -82.67 23.91 15.40
C ALA A 2 -82.96 23.04 14.15
N GLY A 3 -82.85 21.71 14.33
CA GLY A 3 -83.58 20.71 13.54
C GLY A 3 -85.11 20.82 13.77
N PRO A 4 -85.96 19.78 13.58
CA PRO A 4 -85.67 18.34 13.61
C PRO A 4 -86.53 17.47 12.64
N ARG A 5 -86.37 16.15 12.76
CA ARG A 5 -87.12 15.03 12.13
C ARG A 5 -88.66 15.16 12.24
N SER A 6 -89.45 14.87 11.16
CA SER A 6 -90.49 13.81 11.14
C SER A 6 -91.44 13.73 9.90
N LEU A 7 -91.80 12.48 9.56
CA LEU A 7 -93.05 11.89 9.00
C LEU A 7 -93.83 12.45 7.76
N PHE A 8 -93.71 13.69 7.29
CA PHE A 8 -94.55 14.18 6.16
C PHE A 8 -94.11 13.72 4.75
N GLY A 9 -92.88 13.23 4.61
CA GLY A 9 -92.39 12.51 3.43
C GLY A 9 -93.10 11.18 3.14
N ARG A 10 -94.20 10.86 3.84
CA ARG A 10 -95.01 9.66 3.59
C ARG A 10 -96.32 9.92 2.87
N LEU A 11 -96.70 11.15 2.58
CA LEU A 11 -97.94 11.43 1.84
C LEU A 11 -97.68 11.87 0.40
N LEU A 12 -97.20 10.93 -0.39
CA LEU A 12 -98.30 10.39 -1.18
C LEU A 12 -98.74 11.31 -2.33
N ARG A 13 -98.11 11.39 -3.50
CA ARG A 13 -98.18 10.25 -4.42
C ARG A 13 -99.58 9.60 -4.46
N TYR A 14 -100.66 10.33 -4.15
CA TYR A 14 -102.01 9.81 -4.21
C TYR A 14 -102.67 10.18 -5.52
N ILE A 15 -102.38 11.34 -6.13
CA ILE A 15 -103.23 11.85 -7.21
C ILE A 15 -102.31 12.63 -8.17
N ARG A 16 -101.81 12.07 -9.27
CA ARG A 16 -102.44 11.06 -10.14
C ARG A 16 -103.75 11.62 -10.71
N ASP A 17 -103.76 11.85 -12.02
CA ASP A 17 -104.94 12.04 -12.88
C ASP A 17 -105.54 13.46 -12.91
N GLY A 18 -105.86 14.06 -14.07
CA GLY A 18 -105.94 13.58 -15.46
C GLY A 18 -106.01 14.78 -16.43
N SER A 19 -105.54 14.64 -17.68
CA SER A 19 -106.27 14.22 -18.92
C SER A 19 -106.83 15.41 -19.74
N ASN A 20 -106.96 15.48 -21.08
CA ASN A 20 -106.42 14.87 -22.33
C ASN A 20 -107.34 15.38 -23.50
N THR A 21 -106.87 15.57 -24.75
CA THR A 21 -107.57 15.24 -26.05
C THR A 21 -106.69 15.50 -27.31
N ARG A 22 -106.89 14.73 -28.40
CA ARG A 22 -106.01 14.42 -29.56
C ARG A 22 -106.54 14.91 -30.94
N ASP A 23 -105.66 14.99 -31.97
CA ASP A 23 -105.97 14.87 -33.42
C ASP A 23 -104.81 14.21 -34.25
N ILE A 24 -105.12 13.77 -35.49
CA ILE A 24 -104.66 12.57 -36.24
C ILE A 24 -103.27 12.62 -36.94
N VAL A 25 -102.52 11.50 -36.93
CA VAL A 25 -101.14 11.32 -37.48
C VAL A 25 -101.10 10.37 -38.70
N ASN A 26 -100.39 10.72 -39.77
CA ASN A 26 -100.14 9.86 -40.94
C ASN A 26 -98.99 8.84 -40.67
N PRO A 27 -99.24 7.52 -40.73
CA PRO A 27 -98.33 6.49 -40.25
C PRO A 27 -97.02 6.31 -41.03
N GLU A 28 -96.95 6.66 -42.33
CA GLU A 28 -95.68 6.55 -43.07
C GLU A 28 -94.68 7.64 -42.67
N ARG A 29 -95.19 8.84 -42.38
CA ARG A 29 -94.39 9.96 -41.90
C ARG A 29 -93.83 9.66 -40.50
N GLU A 30 -94.61 8.99 -39.66
CA GLU A 30 -94.19 8.48 -38.35
C GLU A 30 -93.07 7.43 -38.51
N ARG A 31 -93.20 6.48 -39.46
CA ARG A 31 -92.15 5.49 -39.75
C ARG A 31 -90.86 6.13 -40.22
N LEU A 32 -90.92 7.12 -41.11
CA LEU A 32 -89.73 7.78 -41.62
C LEU A 32 -89.04 8.62 -40.53
N ARG A 33 -89.81 9.37 -39.73
CA ARG A 33 -89.28 10.07 -38.54
C ARG A 33 -88.61 9.10 -37.57
N ASN A 34 -89.24 7.97 -37.27
CA ASN A 34 -88.66 6.96 -36.39
C ASN A 34 -87.36 6.37 -36.96
N ARG A 35 -87.29 6.15 -38.27
CA ARG A 35 -86.10 5.59 -38.93
C ARG A 35 -84.96 6.60 -39.03
N VAL A 36 -85.24 7.87 -39.31
CA VAL A 36 -84.22 8.93 -39.26
C VAL A 36 -83.77 9.20 -37.82
N ALA A 37 -84.67 9.14 -36.84
CA ALA A 37 -84.32 9.25 -35.43
C ALA A 37 -83.40 8.10 -34.98
N ALA A 38 -83.67 6.87 -35.44
CA ALA A 38 -82.78 5.72 -35.20
C ALA A 38 -81.40 5.94 -35.83
N LEU A 39 -81.34 6.30 -37.11
CA LEU A 39 -80.06 6.60 -37.79
C LEU A 39 -79.30 7.75 -37.13
N ARG A 40 -80.01 8.78 -36.66
CA ARG A 40 -79.40 9.89 -35.93
C ARG A 40 -78.83 9.42 -34.60
N ASN A 41 -79.48 8.50 -33.90
CA ASN A 41 -78.93 7.90 -32.68
C ASN A 41 -77.69 7.07 -32.99
N ASP A 42 -77.69 6.31 -34.08
CA ASP A 42 -76.54 5.52 -34.50
C ASP A 42 -75.35 6.42 -34.88
N VAL A 43 -75.59 7.47 -35.67
CA VAL A 43 -74.55 8.49 -35.99
C VAL A 43 -74.12 9.23 -34.73
N ASN A 44 -75.03 9.48 -33.78
CA ASN A 44 -74.68 10.06 -32.49
C ASN A 44 -73.83 9.12 -31.62
N ALA A 45 -73.93 7.82 -31.81
CA ALA A 45 -73.07 6.86 -31.12
C ALA A 45 -71.64 6.82 -31.72
N LEU A 46 -71.42 7.37 -32.91
CA LEU A 46 -70.07 7.41 -33.51
C LEU A 46 -69.13 8.35 -32.74
N PRO A 47 -67.88 7.92 -32.47
CA PRO A 47 -66.94 8.64 -31.61
C PRO A 47 -66.23 9.82 -32.31
N PHE A 48 -66.37 9.97 -33.64
CA PHE A 48 -65.67 11.00 -34.42
C PHE A 48 -66.51 12.26 -34.62
N THR A 49 -66.25 13.28 -33.80
CA THR A 49 -67.03 14.53 -33.72
C THR A 49 -67.13 15.30 -35.03
N GLY A 50 -66.06 15.32 -35.86
CA GLY A 50 -66.03 16.08 -37.12
C GLY A 50 -66.91 15.50 -38.23
N LEU A 51 -66.90 14.18 -38.40
CA LEU A 51 -67.68 13.48 -39.43
C LEU A 51 -69.16 13.34 -39.01
N LYS A 52 -69.37 13.17 -37.70
CA LYS A 52 -70.69 13.17 -37.05
C LYS A 52 -71.47 14.47 -37.28
N GLY A 53 -70.82 15.63 -37.24
CA GLY A 53 -71.48 16.91 -37.53
C GLY A 53 -72.03 17.02 -38.96
N LEU A 54 -71.26 16.54 -39.95
CA LEU A 54 -71.63 16.54 -41.37
C LEU A 54 -72.81 15.59 -41.66
N LEU A 55 -72.77 14.38 -41.07
CA LEU A 55 -73.82 13.38 -41.25
C LEU A 55 -75.13 13.76 -40.53
N ILE A 56 -75.04 14.30 -39.31
CA ILE A 56 -76.21 14.81 -38.58
C ILE A 56 -76.82 16.01 -39.32
N GLY A 57 -76.00 16.92 -39.85
CA GLY A 57 -76.47 18.03 -40.67
C GLY A 57 -77.26 17.55 -41.89
N SER A 58 -76.76 16.53 -42.57
CA SER A 58 -77.43 15.92 -43.74
C SER A 58 -78.75 15.22 -43.35
N LEU A 59 -78.79 14.51 -42.22
CA LEU A 59 -80.02 13.87 -41.70
C LEU A 59 -81.05 14.92 -41.24
N ASP A 60 -80.59 16.02 -40.67
CA ASP A 60 -81.44 17.16 -40.30
C ASP A 60 -82.00 17.87 -41.52
N GLU A 61 -81.25 18.00 -42.62
CA GLU A 61 -81.77 18.52 -43.88
C GLU A 61 -82.87 17.62 -44.47
N VAL A 62 -82.73 16.30 -44.37
CA VAL A 62 -83.78 15.35 -44.78
C VAL A 62 -85.04 15.49 -43.92
N LEU A 63 -84.91 15.79 -42.62
CA LEU A 63 -86.05 16.08 -41.73
C LEU A 63 -86.64 17.48 -41.94
N ARG A 64 -85.83 18.47 -42.32
CA ARG A 64 -86.24 19.86 -42.56
C ARG A 64 -86.78 20.11 -43.96
N GLY A 65 -86.61 19.18 -44.90
CA GLY A 65 -87.29 19.15 -46.19
C GLY A 65 -88.80 18.92 -46.06
N GLU A 66 -89.50 19.71 -45.23
CA GLU A 66 -90.95 19.81 -45.18
C GLU A 66 -91.40 20.99 -46.06
N ALA A 67 -91.36 20.80 -47.38
CA ALA A 67 -92.13 21.61 -48.33
C ALA A 67 -92.32 20.82 -49.65
N GLY A 68 -93.49 20.22 -49.83
CA GLY A 68 -93.91 19.59 -51.09
C GLY A 68 -93.88 18.06 -51.06
N LEU A 69 -95.03 17.44 -51.23
CA LEU A 69 -95.28 15.99 -51.19
C LEU A 69 -94.83 15.23 -52.46
N ASP A 70 -93.97 15.82 -53.30
CA ASP A 70 -93.63 15.28 -54.63
C ASP A 70 -92.16 14.81 -54.80
N GLY A 71 -91.38 14.66 -53.71
CA GLY A 71 -89.93 14.39 -53.76
C GLY A 71 -89.42 13.06 -53.20
N LEU A 72 -90.27 12.03 -53.01
CA LEU A 72 -89.87 10.76 -52.37
C LEU A 72 -88.73 9.95 -53.04
N PRO A 73 -88.56 9.92 -54.38
CA PRO A 73 -87.51 9.11 -55.02
C PRO A 73 -86.06 9.58 -54.76
N ASP A 74 -85.85 10.87 -54.46
CA ASP A 74 -84.49 11.44 -54.27
C ASP A 74 -83.91 11.13 -52.88
N ILE A 75 -84.77 10.84 -51.89
CA ILE A 75 -84.38 10.54 -50.52
C ILE A 75 -83.80 9.12 -50.41
N GLU A 76 -84.36 8.16 -51.14
CA GLU A 76 -83.94 6.76 -51.08
C GLU A 76 -82.53 6.58 -51.69
N ALA A 77 -82.28 7.23 -52.84
CA ALA A 77 -80.97 7.24 -53.50
C ALA A 77 -79.87 7.91 -52.63
N ARG A 78 -80.21 9.00 -51.94
CA ARG A 78 -79.30 9.64 -50.97
C ARG A 78 -79.01 8.74 -49.78
N SER A 79 -80.02 8.00 -49.27
CA SER A 79 -79.82 7.05 -48.17
C SER A 79 -78.90 5.90 -48.56
N SER A 80 -79.02 5.35 -49.78
CA SER A 80 -78.16 4.26 -50.27
C SER A 80 -76.71 4.70 -50.45
N ARG A 81 -76.46 5.93 -50.93
CA ARG A 81 -75.09 6.49 -50.98
C ARG A 81 -74.49 6.69 -49.59
N LEU A 82 -75.30 7.12 -48.63
CA LEU A 82 -74.86 7.27 -47.24
C LEU A 82 -74.46 5.91 -46.64
N MET A 83 -75.25 4.86 -46.87
CA MET A 83 -74.96 3.50 -46.41
C MET A 83 -73.69 2.90 -47.06
N SER A 84 -73.45 3.18 -48.34
CA SER A 84 -72.20 2.77 -49.01
C SER A 84 -70.97 3.48 -48.44
N LEU A 85 -71.08 4.76 -48.08
CA LEU A 85 -70.01 5.52 -47.44
C LEU A 85 -69.73 4.99 -46.02
N ILE A 86 -70.77 4.65 -45.27
CA ILE A 86 -70.65 4.01 -43.95
C ILE A 86 -69.93 2.66 -44.07
N GLY A 87 -70.28 1.82 -45.06
CA GLY A 87 -69.59 0.54 -45.28
C GLY A 87 -68.09 0.67 -45.61
N SER A 88 -67.68 1.72 -46.33
CA SER A 88 -66.26 2.01 -46.57
C SER A 88 -65.52 2.59 -45.35
N VAL A 89 -66.27 3.23 -44.44
CA VAL A 89 -65.73 3.72 -43.16
C VAL A 89 -65.53 2.56 -42.19
N ASP A 90 -66.42 1.55 -42.16
CA ASP A 90 -66.26 0.34 -41.34
C ASP A 90 -65.00 -0.46 -41.73
N GLU A 91 -64.69 -0.57 -43.03
CA GLU A 91 -63.48 -1.26 -43.50
C GLU A 91 -62.20 -0.48 -43.13
N VAL A 92 -62.25 0.85 -43.15
CA VAL A 92 -61.16 1.72 -42.67
C VAL A 92 -61.05 1.67 -41.15
N GLU A 93 -62.16 1.66 -40.40
CA GLU A 93 -62.19 1.52 -38.94
C GLU A 93 -61.67 0.16 -38.49
N GLN A 94 -62.00 -0.93 -39.20
CA GLN A 94 -61.50 -2.26 -38.88
C GLN A 94 -59.98 -2.34 -39.11
N ARG A 95 -59.47 -1.73 -40.19
CA ARG A 95 -58.03 -1.63 -40.46
C ARG A 95 -57.30 -0.67 -39.51
N LEU A 96 -57.93 0.44 -39.13
CA LEU A 96 -57.38 1.41 -38.17
C LEU A 96 -57.39 0.83 -36.75
N GLY A 97 -58.43 0.09 -36.37
CA GLY A 97 -58.54 -0.60 -35.10
C GLY A 97 -57.56 -1.77 -34.97
N GLN A 98 -57.32 -2.53 -36.04
CA GLN A 98 -56.23 -3.51 -36.08
C GLN A 98 -54.84 -2.83 -35.99
N ALA A 99 -54.63 -1.70 -36.65
CA ALA A 99 -53.37 -0.95 -36.53
C ALA A 99 -53.17 -0.31 -35.14
N GLN A 100 -54.24 0.22 -34.52
CA GLN A 100 -54.22 0.85 -33.19
C GLN A 100 -54.08 -0.17 -32.05
N THR A 101 -54.55 -1.40 -32.23
CA THR A 101 -54.34 -2.48 -31.25
C THR A 101 -52.94 -3.09 -31.34
N MET A 102 -52.25 -2.95 -32.48
CA MET A 102 -50.88 -3.46 -32.69
C MET A 102 -49.76 -2.45 -32.37
N VAL A 103 -50.06 -1.16 -32.26
CA VAL A 103 -49.08 -0.13 -31.84
C VAL A 103 -49.42 0.33 -30.43
N PRO A 104 -48.76 -0.19 -29.37
CA PRO A 104 -48.92 0.36 -28.04
C PRO A 104 -48.52 1.83 -28.08
N ASP A 105 -49.41 2.68 -27.55
CA ASP A 105 -49.33 4.13 -27.44
C ASP A 105 -47.97 4.72 -27.83
N HIS A 106 -47.90 5.42 -28.98
CA HIS A 106 -46.68 6.02 -29.53
C HIS A 106 -45.90 6.83 -28.47
N GLN A 107 -46.61 7.44 -27.49
CA GLN A 107 -45.97 8.12 -26.36
C GLN A 107 -45.21 7.18 -25.42
N THR A 108 -45.73 5.98 -25.17
CA THR A 108 -45.07 4.97 -24.34
C THR A 108 -43.81 4.46 -25.02
N LEU A 109 -43.87 4.10 -26.31
CA LEU A 109 -42.68 3.70 -27.08
C LEU A 109 -41.64 4.81 -27.16
N SER A 110 -42.05 6.07 -27.40
CA SER A 110 -41.14 7.21 -27.43
C SER A 110 -40.48 7.49 -26.08
N ARG A 111 -41.23 7.38 -24.97
CA ARG A 111 -40.71 7.52 -23.60
C ARG A 111 -39.72 6.42 -23.25
N GLU A 112 -40.07 5.17 -23.54
CA GLU A 112 -39.20 4.02 -23.30
C GLU A 112 -37.92 4.09 -24.15
N LEU A 113 -38.01 4.59 -25.39
CA LEU A 113 -36.84 4.79 -26.24
C LEU A 113 -35.96 5.95 -25.74
N ALA A 114 -36.55 7.02 -25.19
CA ALA A 114 -35.81 8.12 -24.57
C ALA A 114 -35.09 7.69 -23.29
N GLU A 115 -35.72 6.84 -22.47
CA GLU A 115 -35.12 6.26 -21.27
C GLU A 115 -33.99 5.28 -21.62
N ALA A 116 -34.21 4.40 -22.61
CA ALA A 116 -33.15 3.55 -23.16
C ALA A 116 -31.98 4.36 -23.75
N LYS A 117 -32.25 5.47 -24.44
CA LYS A 117 -31.22 6.40 -24.94
C LYS A 117 -30.42 7.03 -23.82
N LYS A 118 -31.07 7.49 -22.76
CA LYS A 118 -30.41 8.03 -21.56
C LYS A 118 -29.53 6.97 -20.92
N ASP A 119 -30.07 5.78 -20.70
CA ASP A 119 -29.38 4.64 -20.12
C ASP A 119 -28.14 4.27 -20.94
N ILE A 120 -28.24 4.32 -22.27
CA ILE A 120 -27.12 4.01 -23.16
C ILE A 120 -26.12 5.15 -23.22
N SER A 121 -26.54 6.42 -23.19
CA SER A 121 -25.61 7.55 -23.12
C SER A 121 -24.78 7.51 -21.83
N GLU A 122 -25.40 7.15 -20.69
CA GLU A 122 -24.71 6.96 -19.41
C GLU A 122 -23.67 5.83 -19.45
N ILE A 123 -23.83 4.84 -20.34
CA ILE A 123 -22.88 3.73 -20.51
C ILE A 123 -21.89 4.01 -21.66
N SER A 124 -22.26 4.83 -22.65
CA SER A 124 -21.43 5.24 -23.79
C SER A 124 -20.25 6.10 -23.34
N ASP A 125 -20.43 6.95 -22.33
CA ASP A 125 -19.35 7.71 -21.71
C ASP A 125 -18.29 6.79 -21.05
N GLU A 126 -18.61 5.52 -20.84
CA GLU A 126 -17.73 4.47 -20.29
C GLU A 126 -17.19 3.49 -21.39
N GLY A 127 -17.46 3.74 -22.68
CA GLY A 127 -16.75 3.07 -23.79
C GLY A 127 -17.42 1.82 -24.39
N LEU A 128 -18.74 1.82 -24.60
CA LEU A 128 -19.41 0.77 -25.39
C LEU A 128 -19.03 0.83 -26.88
N SER A 129 -18.03 0.05 -27.28
CA SER A 129 -17.79 -0.31 -28.69
C SER A 129 -18.39 -1.69 -28.98
N GLY A 130 -19.17 -1.83 -30.07
CA GLY A 130 -19.64 -3.15 -30.51
C GLY A 130 -21.04 -3.25 -31.14
N PRO A 131 -21.55 -4.49 -31.34
CA PRO A 131 -22.76 -4.78 -32.11
C PRO A 131 -24.06 -4.17 -31.57
N LEU A 132 -24.13 -3.92 -30.25
CA LEU A 132 -25.28 -3.29 -29.58
C LEU A 132 -25.43 -1.81 -29.94
N ALA A 133 -24.31 -1.05 -29.98
CA ALA A 133 -24.32 0.34 -30.43
C ALA A 133 -24.75 0.46 -31.90
N LEU A 134 -24.32 -0.50 -32.74
CA LEU A 134 -24.71 -0.57 -34.15
C LEU A 134 -26.22 -0.88 -34.32
N LYS A 135 -26.75 -1.83 -33.54
CA LYS A 135 -28.19 -2.15 -33.51
C LYS A 135 -29.03 -0.94 -33.06
N LEU A 136 -28.54 -0.18 -32.09
CA LEU A 136 -29.20 1.03 -31.61
C LEU A 136 -29.28 2.13 -32.67
N ALA A 137 -28.13 2.45 -33.29
CA ALA A 137 -28.06 3.45 -34.35
C ALA A 137 -28.96 3.11 -35.54
N THR A 138 -29.10 1.80 -35.85
CA THR A 138 -30.00 1.31 -36.90
C THR A 138 -31.48 1.50 -36.54
N LEU A 139 -31.85 1.24 -35.30
CA LEU A 139 -33.22 1.46 -34.79
C LEU A 139 -33.57 2.95 -34.72
N GLU A 140 -32.64 3.81 -34.30
CA GLU A 140 -32.82 5.27 -34.29
C GLU A 140 -33.07 5.83 -35.70
N LYS A 141 -32.29 5.36 -36.68
CA LYS A 141 -32.47 5.75 -38.08
C LYS A 141 -33.82 5.27 -38.64
N GLY A 142 -34.27 4.08 -38.26
CA GLY A 142 -35.58 3.54 -38.63
C GLY A 142 -36.75 4.32 -38.03
N LEU A 143 -36.65 4.70 -36.76
CA LEU A 143 -37.67 5.50 -36.06
C LEU A 143 -37.74 6.94 -36.57
N GLY A 144 -36.60 7.57 -36.88
CA GLY A 144 -36.56 8.91 -37.48
C GLY A 144 -37.28 8.99 -38.82
N LEU A 145 -37.26 7.90 -39.62
CA LEU A 145 -37.99 7.79 -40.87
C LEU A 145 -39.51 7.58 -40.67
N ALA A 146 -39.91 6.88 -39.61
CA ALA A 146 -41.33 6.60 -39.33
C ALA A 146 -42.09 7.81 -38.75
N VAL A 147 -41.40 8.73 -38.05
CA VAL A 147 -41.99 9.93 -37.42
C VAL A 147 -42.27 11.06 -38.44
N ALA A 148 -41.76 10.96 -39.68
CA ALA A 148 -41.88 12.00 -40.70
C ALA A 148 -43.28 12.15 -41.37
N GLY A 149 -44.34 11.54 -40.81
CA GLY A 149 -45.74 11.84 -41.20
C GLY A 149 -46.72 10.66 -41.04
N PRO A 150 -48.04 10.89 -40.99
CA PRO A 150 -49.04 9.86 -40.75
C PRO A 150 -49.50 9.21 -42.07
N SER A 151 -48.61 8.49 -42.75
CA SER A 151 -49.01 7.64 -43.88
C SER A 151 -49.19 6.19 -43.42
N LEU A 152 -50.11 5.46 -44.05
CA LEU A 152 -50.35 4.02 -43.79
C LEU A 152 -49.05 3.20 -43.90
N LYS A 153 -48.13 3.59 -44.79
CA LYS A 153 -46.79 2.98 -44.92
C LYS A 153 -45.90 3.22 -43.69
N ASN A 154 -46.05 4.34 -43.00
CA ASN A 154 -45.27 4.67 -41.81
C ASN A 154 -45.76 3.90 -40.58
N LEU A 155 -47.08 3.63 -40.49
CA LEU A 155 -47.64 2.73 -39.47
C LEU A 155 -47.19 1.28 -39.67
N GLU A 156 -47.14 0.81 -40.92
CA GLU A 156 -46.63 -0.53 -41.24
C GLU A 156 -45.13 -0.66 -40.91
N ALA A 157 -44.35 0.39 -41.18
CA ALA A 157 -42.94 0.45 -40.80
C ALA A 157 -42.74 0.46 -39.27
N LEU A 158 -43.58 1.19 -38.53
CA LEU A 158 -43.61 1.20 -37.07
C LEU A 158 -43.94 -0.17 -36.48
N ALA A 159 -44.96 -0.85 -37.02
CA ALA A 159 -45.33 -2.21 -36.58
C ALA A 159 -44.19 -3.22 -36.81
N LYS A 160 -43.45 -3.11 -37.93
CA LYS A 160 -42.28 -3.95 -38.21
C LYS A 160 -41.07 -3.65 -37.30
N LEU A 161 -40.95 -2.42 -36.81
CA LEU A 161 -39.88 -2.01 -35.89
C LEU A 161 -40.18 -2.35 -34.41
N LEU A 162 -41.45 -2.60 -34.08
CA LEU A 162 -41.90 -2.85 -32.70
C LEU A 162 -41.32 -4.12 -32.09
N GLY A 163 -41.33 -5.24 -32.84
CA GLY A 163 -40.72 -6.50 -32.41
C GLY A 163 -39.20 -6.38 -32.16
N PRO A 164 -38.42 -5.84 -33.12
CA PRO A 164 -37.00 -5.54 -32.91
C PRO A 164 -36.72 -4.59 -31.74
N ALA A 165 -37.56 -3.56 -31.52
CA ALA A 165 -37.40 -2.63 -30.41
C ALA A 165 -37.65 -3.29 -29.04
N GLN A 166 -38.67 -4.16 -28.94
CA GLN A 166 -38.93 -4.94 -27.72
C GLN A 166 -37.80 -5.95 -27.44
N ALA A 167 -37.30 -6.64 -28.46
CA ALA A 167 -36.16 -7.55 -28.33
C ALA A 167 -34.90 -6.80 -27.87
N LEU A 168 -34.62 -5.63 -28.47
CA LEU A 168 -33.53 -4.77 -28.05
C LEU A 168 -33.70 -4.31 -26.60
N ARG A 169 -34.89 -3.95 -26.15
CA ARG A 169 -35.15 -3.58 -24.74
C ARG A 169 -34.85 -4.72 -23.78
N VAL A 170 -35.25 -5.95 -24.12
CA VAL A 170 -34.91 -7.14 -23.31
C VAL A 170 -33.40 -7.32 -23.25
N ASP A 171 -32.69 -7.16 -24.38
CA ASP A 171 -31.23 -7.25 -24.45
C ASP A 171 -30.54 -6.12 -23.68
N ILE A 172 -31.03 -4.88 -23.77
CA ILE A 172 -30.58 -3.73 -22.98
C ILE A 172 -30.80 -4.02 -21.50
N ASN A 173 -31.99 -4.43 -21.07
CA ASN A 173 -32.26 -4.70 -19.66
C ASN A 173 -31.37 -5.83 -19.11
N LYS A 174 -31.06 -6.86 -19.91
CA LYS A 174 -30.12 -7.93 -19.54
C LYS A 174 -28.69 -7.43 -19.33
N VAL A 175 -28.29 -6.33 -19.97
CA VAL A 175 -26.93 -5.76 -19.87
C VAL A 175 -26.88 -4.61 -18.86
N VAL A 176 -27.84 -3.69 -18.89
CA VAL A 176 -27.87 -2.45 -18.13
C VAL A 176 -28.24 -2.66 -16.67
N LEU A 177 -29.22 -3.53 -16.37
CA LEU A 177 -29.65 -3.75 -14.97
C LEU A 177 -28.52 -4.33 -14.10
N PRO A 178 -27.74 -5.34 -14.56
CA PRO A 178 -26.56 -5.80 -13.83
C PRO A 178 -25.50 -4.70 -13.64
N ILE A 179 -25.23 -3.89 -14.67
CA ILE A 179 -24.26 -2.78 -14.58
C ILE A 179 -24.72 -1.75 -13.53
N ARG A 180 -26.00 -1.37 -13.52
CA ARG A 180 -26.58 -0.45 -12.52
C ARG A 180 -26.51 -1.02 -11.11
N ALA A 181 -26.83 -2.30 -10.94
CA ALA A 181 -26.72 -2.98 -9.66
C ALA A 181 -25.27 -2.97 -9.16
N GLU A 182 -24.31 -3.28 -10.03
CA GLU A 182 -22.88 -3.23 -9.69
C GLU A 182 -22.38 -1.82 -9.38
N LYS A 183 -22.83 -0.79 -10.11
CA LYS A 183 -22.49 0.62 -9.83
C LYS A 183 -23.06 1.08 -8.49
N ALA A 184 -24.29 0.66 -8.16
CA ALA A 184 -24.89 0.92 -6.86
C ALA A 184 -24.11 0.23 -5.72
N LYS A 185 -23.69 -1.02 -5.90
CA LYS A 185 -22.82 -1.74 -4.94
C LYS A 185 -21.46 -1.06 -4.78
N ALA A 186 -20.83 -0.64 -5.88
CA ALA A 186 -19.56 0.06 -5.85
C ALA A 186 -19.66 1.39 -5.08
N LYS A 187 -20.73 2.16 -5.32
CA LYS A 187 -21.01 3.39 -4.58
C LYS A 187 -21.26 3.12 -3.09
N ALA A 188 -22.10 2.15 -2.75
CA ALA A 188 -22.40 1.79 -1.36
C ALA A 188 -21.13 1.40 -0.58
N TYR A 189 -20.23 0.63 -1.22
CA TYR A 189 -18.93 0.30 -0.64
C TYR A 189 -18.06 1.55 -0.42
N ALA A 190 -17.96 2.45 -1.41
CA ALA A 190 -17.17 3.67 -1.30
C ALA A 190 -17.68 4.58 -0.17
N ASP A 191 -18.99 4.78 -0.08
CA ASP A 191 -19.63 5.57 0.97
C ASP A 191 -19.40 4.93 2.36
N ALA A 192 -19.52 3.60 2.47
CA ALA A 192 -19.26 2.87 3.71
C ALA A 192 -17.79 2.96 4.14
N LEU A 193 -16.85 2.89 3.19
CA LEU A 193 -15.42 3.01 3.46
C LEU A 193 -15.06 4.40 3.96
N LEU A 194 -15.58 5.45 3.30
CA LEU A 194 -15.39 6.83 3.71
C LEU A 194 -15.95 7.07 5.11
N LYS A 195 -17.16 6.54 5.39
CA LYS A 195 -17.79 6.64 6.71
C LYS A 195 -16.95 5.95 7.78
N ALA A 196 -16.47 4.73 7.52
CA ALA A 196 -15.63 3.96 8.43
C ALA A 196 -14.30 4.69 8.75
N GLN A 197 -13.63 5.21 7.73
CA GLN A 197 -12.39 6.00 7.90
C GLN A 197 -12.64 7.28 8.70
N THR A 198 -13.76 7.97 8.43
CA THR A 198 -14.14 9.17 9.18
C THR A 198 -14.47 8.86 10.64
N ALA A 199 -15.13 7.73 10.92
CA ALA A 199 -15.42 7.30 12.28
C ALA A 199 -14.13 6.96 13.04
N LEU A 200 -13.20 6.24 12.41
CA LEU A 200 -11.91 5.90 12.98
C LEU A 200 -11.05 7.14 13.29
N ALA A 201 -11.04 8.12 12.39
CA ALA A 201 -10.27 9.37 12.57
C ALA A 201 -10.73 10.23 13.76
N LYS A 202 -11.96 10.00 14.26
CA LYS A 202 -12.50 10.70 15.45
C LYS A 202 -12.07 10.06 16.77
N LEU A 203 -11.40 8.91 16.75
CA LEU A 203 -10.94 8.26 17.98
C LEU A 203 -9.75 9.02 18.59
N PRO A 204 -9.75 9.23 19.92
CA PRO A 204 -8.65 9.90 20.59
C PRO A 204 -7.39 9.01 20.66
N ALA A 205 -6.22 9.64 20.76
CA ALA A 205 -4.93 8.95 20.75
C ALA A 205 -4.76 7.91 21.87
N VAL A 206 -5.50 8.03 22.99
CA VAL A 206 -5.44 7.08 24.11
C VAL A 206 -5.91 5.67 23.75
N VAL A 207 -6.70 5.51 22.68
CA VAL A 207 -7.19 4.22 22.18
C VAL A 207 -6.56 3.86 20.84
N LYS A 208 -5.29 4.23 20.65
CA LYS A 208 -4.54 3.98 19.41
C LYS A 208 -4.45 2.48 19.08
N ASP A 209 -4.28 1.62 20.07
CA ASP A 209 -4.17 0.18 19.86
C ASP A 209 -5.52 -0.41 19.41
N GLU A 210 -6.63 0.01 20.04
CA GLU A 210 -7.97 -0.35 19.60
C GLU A 210 -8.27 0.20 18.19
N ALA A 211 -7.85 1.43 17.88
CA ALA A 211 -7.97 2.01 16.54
C ALA A 211 -7.17 1.21 15.49
N ALA A 212 -5.98 0.73 15.84
CA ALA A 212 -5.16 -0.11 14.96
C ALA A 212 -5.83 -1.48 14.68
N LEU A 213 -6.46 -2.09 15.70
CA LEU A 213 -7.25 -3.30 15.52
C LEU A 213 -8.47 -3.05 14.63
N ILE A 214 -9.19 -1.94 14.82
CA ILE A 214 -10.34 -1.59 13.96
C ILE A 214 -9.89 -1.41 12.50
N GLN A 215 -8.77 -0.70 12.29
CA GLN A 215 -8.19 -0.50 10.96
C GLN A 215 -7.80 -1.82 10.30
N LYS A 216 -7.19 -2.74 11.05
CA LYS A 216 -6.71 -4.03 10.54
C LYS A 216 -7.86 -5.01 10.27
N ASP A 217 -8.68 -5.25 11.29
CA ASP A 217 -9.62 -6.37 11.32
C ASP A 217 -10.92 -6.07 10.56
N PHE A 218 -11.25 -4.78 10.38
CA PHE A 218 -12.44 -4.37 9.63
C PHE A 218 -12.09 -3.64 8.33
N ILE A 219 -11.35 -2.54 8.38
CA ILE A 219 -11.14 -1.70 7.19
C ILE A 219 -10.21 -2.39 6.18
N ALA A 220 -9.02 -2.83 6.60
CA ALA A 220 -8.06 -3.49 5.72
C ALA A 220 -8.60 -4.85 5.23
N ALA A 221 -9.29 -5.59 6.10
CA ALA A 221 -9.98 -6.83 5.72
C ALA A 221 -11.09 -6.58 4.68
N ALA A 222 -11.88 -5.51 4.82
CA ALA A 222 -12.89 -5.13 3.82
C ALA A 222 -12.26 -4.73 2.48
N VAL A 223 -11.16 -3.97 2.51
CA VAL A 223 -10.40 -3.62 1.30
C VAL A 223 -9.86 -4.87 0.60
N LYS A 224 -9.41 -5.87 1.37
CA LYS A 224 -8.99 -7.17 0.80
C LYS A 224 -10.16 -7.90 0.15
N LEU A 225 -11.30 -8.02 0.84
CA LEU A 225 -12.51 -8.63 0.28
C LEU A 225 -12.99 -7.93 -0.99
N HIS A 226 -12.90 -6.59 -1.05
CA HIS A 226 -13.22 -5.82 -2.25
C HIS A 226 -12.32 -6.17 -3.45
N LYS A 227 -11.02 -6.41 -3.21
CA LYS A 227 -10.07 -6.85 -4.26
C LYS A 227 -10.32 -8.27 -4.75
N GLU A 228 -11.00 -9.10 -3.95
CA GLU A 228 -11.43 -10.46 -4.29
C GLU A 228 -12.85 -10.49 -4.88
N ASP A 229 -13.38 -9.34 -5.33
CA ASP A 229 -14.74 -9.14 -5.87
C ASP A 229 -15.88 -9.51 -4.89
N LYS A 230 -15.59 -9.60 -3.58
CA LYS A 230 -16.58 -9.86 -2.51
C LYS A 230 -17.11 -8.55 -1.88
N ARG A 231 -17.71 -7.69 -2.70
CA ARG A 231 -18.12 -6.32 -2.30
C ARG A 231 -19.20 -6.29 -1.20
N ASP A 232 -20.16 -7.19 -1.25
CA ASP A 232 -21.27 -7.22 -0.28
C ASP A 232 -20.73 -7.59 1.11
N GLU A 233 -19.85 -8.60 1.20
CA GLU A 233 -19.16 -8.97 2.45
C GLU A 233 -18.27 -7.84 2.98
N ALA A 234 -17.53 -7.18 2.08
CA ALA A 234 -16.71 -6.02 2.43
C ALA A 234 -17.55 -4.89 3.03
N THR A 235 -18.71 -4.60 2.45
CA THR A 235 -19.64 -3.55 2.93
C THR A 235 -20.21 -3.90 4.30
N VAL A 236 -20.60 -5.16 4.52
CA VAL A 236 -21.07 -5.64 5.83
C VAL A 236 -19.98 -5.48 6.90
N LEU A 237 -18.72 -5.78 6.55
CA LEU A 237 -17.61 -5.65 7.48
C LEU A 237 -17.34 -4.19 7.86
N LEU A 238 -17.41 -3.26 6.90
CA LEU A 238 -17.32 -1.82 7.15
C LEU A 238 -18.47 -1.31 8.03
N GLY A 239 -19.68 -1.90 7.90
CA GLY A 239 -20.83 -1.58 8.75
C GLY A 239 -20.62 -1.85 10.26
N LYS A 240 -19.63 -2.66 10.64
CA LYS A 240 -19.29 -2.94 12.04
C LYS A 240 -18.37 -1.88 12.68
N VAL A 241 -17.70 -1.06 11.86
CA VAL A 241 -16.69 -0.10 12.34
C VAL A 241 -17.27 0.91 13.32
N ASP A 242 -18.47 1.44 13.07
CA ASP A 242 -19.11 2.42 13.97
C ASP A 242 -19.31 1.87 15.39
N ALA A 243 -19.74 0.61 15.52
CA ALA A 243 -19.97 -0.03 16.81
C ALA A 243 -18.68 -0.27 17.59
N GLU A 244 -17.61 -0.69 16.91
CA GLU A 244 -16.29 -0.87 17.54
C GLU A 244 -15.65 0.47 17.91
N CYS A 245 -15.81 1.50 17.07
CA CYS A 245 -15.42 2.86 17.40
C CYS A 245 -16.16 3.38 18.64
N ALA A 246 -17.47 3.08 18.79
CA ALA A 246 -18.22 3.45 19.98
C ALA A 246 -17.69 2.76 21.26
N LYS A 247 -17.29 1.48 21.18
CA LYS A 247 -16.63 0.79 22.30
C LYS A 247 -15.28 1.43 22.64
N ALA A 248 -14.47 1.77 21.65
CA ALA A 248 -13.20 2.47 21.85
C ALA A 248 -13.41 3.85 22.52
N GLN A 249 -14.47 4.58 22.15
CA GLN A 249 -14.82 5.84 22.81
C GLN A 249 -15.18 5.66 24.30
N LEU A 250 -15.88 4.60 24.66
CA LEU A 250 -16.15 4.30 26.08
C LEU A 250 -14.86 4.03 26.87
N LEU A 251 -13.90 3.33 26.26
CA LEU A 251 -12.59 3.09 26.88
C LEU A 251 -11.78 4.39 27.05
N ALA A 252 -11.83 5.27 26.07
CA ALA A 252 -11.22 6.59 26.17
C ALA A 252 -11.85 7.42 27.29
N LYS A 253 -13.18 7.36 27.43
CA LYS A 253 -13.91 8.03 28.52
C LYS A 253 -13.51 7.49 29.90
N ALA A 254 -13.38 6.17 30.04
CA ALA A 254 -12.93 5.57 31.29
C ALA A 254 -11.54 6.08 31.72
N TYR A 255 -10.64 6.28 30.76
CA TYR A 255 -9.34 6.91 31.03
C TYR A 255 -9.48 8.38 31.47
N THR A 256 -10.30 9.18 30.78
CA THR A 256 -10.49 10.59 31.17
C THR A 256 -11.07 10.73 32.57
N ASP A 257 -12.01 9.86 32.93
CA ASP A 257 -12.63 9.83 34.26
C ASP A 257 -11.61 9.42 35.33
N ALA A 258 -10.76 8.42 35.05
CA ALA A 258 -9.68 8.01 35.95
C ALA A 258 -8.62 9.12 36.14
N LEU A 259 -8.26 9.84 35.09
CA LEU A 259 -7.32 10.95 35.15
C LEU A 259 -7.88 12.11 36.00
N ALA A 260 -9.16 12.43 35.82
CA ALA A 260 -9.84 13.44 36.63
C ALA A 260 -9.88 13.03 38.11
N ALA A 261 -10.21 11.78 38.41
CA ALA A 261 -10.24 11.25 39.77
C ALA A 261 -8.85 11.28 40.44
N ALA A 262 -7.80 10.91 39.72
CA ALA A 262 -6.43 10.97 40.22
C ALA A 262 -5.98 12.40 40.54
N LYS A 263 -6.25 13.36 39.64
CA LYS A 263 -5.96 14.78 39.85
C LYS A 263 -6.75 15.35 41.03
N LEU A 264 -8.02 14.97 41.20
CA LEU A 264 -8.84 15.36 42.34
C LEU A 264 -8.26 14.81 43.65
N ALA A 265 -7.92 13.51 43.71
CA ALA A 265 -7.34 12.88 44.89
C ALA A 265 -6.04 13.58 45.32
N LEU A 266 -5.16 13.88 44.36
CA LEU A 266 -3.94 14.64 44.62
C LEU A 266 -4.25 16.04 45.16
N ASN A 267 -5.14 16.80 44.51
CA ASN A 267 -5.50 18.14 44.96
C ASN A 267 -6.08 18.16 46.38
N THR A 268 -6.90 17.16 46.73
CA THR A 268 -7.45 17.01 48.08
C THR A 268 -6.36 16.70 49.12
N ALA A 269 -5.38 15.87 48.79
CA ALA A 269 -4.32 15.48 49.72
C ALA A 269 -3.15 16.48 49.79
N LYS A 270 -2.97 17.32 48.76
CA LYS A 270 -1.81 18.22 48.57
C LYS A 270 -1.53 19.14 49.75
N THR A 271 -2.54 19.56 50.51
CA THR A 271 -2.36 20.42 51.70
C THR A 271 -1.73 19.70 52.89
N ASN A 272 -1.82 18.36 52.92
CA ASN A 272 -1.34 17.51 54.01
C ASN A 272 -0.16 16.61 53.58
N MET A 273 0.39 16.83 52.38
CA MET A 273 1.53 16.10 51.82
C MET A 273 2.76 16.99 51.79
N LEU A 274 3.96 16.38 51.83
CA LEU A 274 5.19 17.12 51.52
C LEU A 274 5.17 17.53 50.04
N ALA A 275 5.79 18.69 49.74
CA ALA A 275 5.91 19.19 48.37
C ALA A 275 6.56 18.15 47.41
N VAL A 276 7.39 17.27 47.95
CA VAL A 276 8.05 16.24 47.16
C VAL A 276 7.17 15.03 46.87
N ASP A 277 6.30 14.61 47.79
CA ASP A 277 5.33 13.55 47.55
C ASP A 277 4.29 13.98 46.52
N VAL A 278 3.92 15.26 46.55
CA VAL A 278 3.11 15.90 45.52
C VAL A 278 3.84 15.83 44.17
N LYS A 279 5.12 16.19 44.14
CA LYS A 279 5.93 16.12 42.92
C LYS A 279 6.07 14.68 42.40
N ILE A 280 6.16 13.67 43.26
CA ILE A 280 6.16 12.26 42.87
C ILE A 280 4.83 11.89 42.21
N ALA A 281 3.70 12.21 42.83
CA ALA A 281 2.39 11.94 42.22
C ALA A 281 2.23 12.61 40.86
N GLU A 282 2.69 13.87 40.72
CA GLU A 282 2.66 14.60 39.46
C GLU A 282 3.60 14.00 38.40
N THR A 283 4.87 13.76 38.75
CA THR A 283 5.94 13.45 37.78
C THR A 283 6.19 11.97 37.54
N GLN A 284 5.83 11.09 38.49
CA GLN A 284 6.07 9.64 38.42
C GLN A 284 4.79 8.83 38.20
N MET A 285 3.61 9.39 38.47
CA MET A 285 2.33 8.69 38.28
C MET A 285 1.48 9.37 37.20
N ILE A 286 1.07 10.63 37.38
CA ILE A 286 0.16 11.32 36.46
C ILE A 286 0.82 11.61 35.11
N ALA A 287 1.98 12.27 35.08
CA ALA A 287 2.65 12.59 33.81
C ALA A 287 3.07 11.33 33.04
N PRO A 288 3.60 10.27 33.67
CA PRO A 288 3.85 9.00 32.99
C PRO A 288 2.57 8.33 32.50
N ALA A 289 1.46 8.38 33.25
CA ALA A 289 0.17 7.88 32.77
C ALA A 289 -0.28 8.62 31.51
N GLU A 290 -0.16 9.95 31.47
CA GLU A 290 -0.46 10.77 30.29
C GLU A 290 0.44 10.40 29.10
N ARG A 291 1.73 10.13 29.33
CA ARG A 291 2.66 9.63 28.29
C ARG A 291 2.31 8.23 27.80
N GLN A 292 1.97 7.30 28.69
CA GLN A 292 1.56 5.93 28.34
C GLN A 292 0.25 5.95 27.53
N ALA A 293 -0.71 6.80 27.94
CA ALA A 293 -1.94 7.03 27.20
C ALA A 293 -1.65 7.60 25.80
N ALA A 294 -0.81 8.62 25.68
CA ALA A 294 -0.41 9.16 24.37
C ALA A 294 0.31 8.12 23.48
N ALA A 295 0.97 7.14 24.09
CA ALA A 295 1.60 6.02 23.40
C ALA A 295 0.63 4.88 23.02
N GLY A 296 -0.66 4.98 23.36
CA GLY A 296 -1.67 3.93 23.12
C GLY A 296 -1.75 2.86 24.21
N LYS A 297 -0.89 2.93 25.24
CA LYS A 297 -0.80 1.95 26.32
C LYS A 297 -1.81 2.25 27.44
N ARG A 298 -3.10 2.19 27.10
CA ARG A 298 -4.20 2.58 27.99
C ARG A 298 -4.21 1.84 29.34
N GLN A 299 -4.01 0.52 29.34
CA GLN A 299 -4.04 -0.25 30.60
C GLN A 299 -2.92 0.17 31.55
N ALA A 300 -1.69 0.30 31.05
CA ALA A 300 -0.56 0.78 31.84
C ALA A 300 -0.79 2.21 32.38
N ALA A 301 -1.46 3.08 31.60
CA ALA A 301 -1.86 4.40 32.05
C ALA A 301 -2.88 4.33 33.20
N LEU A 302 -3.90 3.47 33.08
CA LEU A 302 -4.90 3.26 34.14
C LEU A 302 -4.27 2.69 35.42
N ASP A 303 -3.34 1.74 35.29
CA ASP A 303 -2.63 1.14 36.43
C ASP A 303 -1.79 2.18 37.19
N LEU A 304 -1.20 3.15 36.49
CA LEU A 304 -0.48 4.28 37.09
C LEU A 304 -1.44 5.26 37.79
N LEU A 305 -2.57 5.59 37.16
CA LEU A 305 -3.57 6.48 37.76
C LEU A 305 -4.22 5.87 39.01
N ALA A 306 -4.42 4.56 39.02
CA ALA A 306 -4.94 3.83 40.18
C ALA A 306 -4.02 3.89 41.41
N GLN A 307 -2.71 4.13 41.23
CA GLN A 307 -1.73 4.26 42.32
C GLN A 307 -1.77 5.62 43.00
N VAL A 308 -2.32 6.66 42.36
CA VAL A 308 -2.30 8.03 42.89
C VAL A 308 -3.06 8.14 44.20
N LYS A 309 -4.27 7.59 44.28
CA LYS A 309 -5.07 7.65 45.51
C LYS A 309 -4.40 6.91 46.68
N PRO A 310 -3.98 5.63 46.54
CA PRO A 310 -3.21 4.95 47.58
C PRO A 310 -1.95 5.72 48.01
N HIS A 311 -1.23 6.36 47.08
CA HIS A 311 -0.07 7.20 47.42
C HIS A 311 -0.47 8.41 48.26
N CYS A 312 -1.49 9.15 47.85
CA CYS A 312 -2.03 10.30 48.59
C CYS A 312 -2.54 9.91 49.99
N ASP A 313 -3.28 8.80 50.11
CA ASP A 313 -3.79 8.31 51.40
C ASP A 313 -2.63 7.87 52.33
N ASN A 314 -1.59 7.26 51.77
CA ASN A 314 -0.41 6.79 52.51
C ASN A 314 0.53 7.90 53.00
N THR A 315 0.54 9.04 52.30
CA THR A 315 1.45 10.17 52.55
C THR A 315 0.80 11.27 53.39
N SER A 316 -0.53 11.27 53.54
CA SER A 316 -1.28 12.29 54.29
C SER A 316 -1.49 11.99 55.79
N GLY A 317 -1.01 10.84 56.30
CA GLY A 317 -1.10 10.45 57.72
C GLY A 317 0.17 10.75 58.54
N SER A 318 0.03 10.95 59.86
CA SER A 318 1.08 11.35 60.83
C SER A 318 2.26 10.38 61.03
N THR A 319 2.46 9.43 60.11
CA THR A 319 3.62 8.52 60.00
C THR A 319 4.74 9.06 59.10
N LEU A 320 4.59 10.27 58.55
CA LEU A 320 5.50 10.90 57.59
C LEU A 320 6.97 10.90 58.05
N LEU A 321 7.25 11.22 59.32
CA LEU A 321 8.61 11.14 59.88
C LEU A 321 9.15 9.72 59.86
N THR A 322 8.41 8.77 60.43
CA THR A 322 8.85 7.37 60.52
C THR A 322 9.01 6.72 59.15
N ARG A 323 8.14 7.07 58.20
CA ARG A 323 8.16 6.53 56.82
C ARG A 323 9.26 7.18 55.98
N THR A 324 9.47 8.49 56.06
CA THR A 324 10.61 9.16 55.40
C THR A 324 11.93 8.68 55.99
N PHE A 325 12.00 8.46 57.31
CA PHE A 325 13.18 7.85 57.94
C PHE A 325 13.43 6.42 57.45
N SER A 326 12.40 5.56 57.42
CA SER A 326 12.51 4.19 56.91
C SER A 326 12.93 4.19 55.44
N ASN A 327 12.18 4.88 54.57
CA ASN A 327 12.44 4.88 53.13
C ASN A 327 13.83 5.42 52.77
N ALA A 328 14.27 6.51 53.41
CA ALA A 328 15.61 7.06 53.21
C ALA A 328 16.69 6.06 53.65
N THR A 329 16.51 5.43 54.81
CA THR A 329 17.45 4.44 55.34
C THR A 329 17.47 3.19 54.46
N ASP A 330 16.31 2.66 54.06
CA ASP A 330 16.18 1.47 53.23
C ASP A 330 16.80 1.68 51.85
N THR A 331 16.53 2.82 51.21
CA THR A 331 17.12 3.18 49.90
C THR A 331 18.64 3.33 50.01
N PHE A 332 19.12 3.98 51.07
CA PHE A 332 20.55 4.12 51.30
C PHE A 332 21.22 2.77 51.59
N VAL A 333 20.58 1.88 52.35
CA VAL A 333 21.04 0.51 52.60
C VAL A 333 21.06 -0.31 51.31
N GLN A 334 20.05 -0.17 50.44
CA GLN A 334 20.05 -0.80 49.11
C GLN A 334 21.24 -0.34 48.27
N LEU A 335 21.54 0.95 48.25
CA LEU A 335 22.74 1.48 47.59
C LEU A 335 24.03 0.93 48.21
N LEU A 336 24.11 0.87 49.54
CA LEU A 336 25.27 0.32 50.25
C LEU A 336 25.51 -1.16 49.93
N ASN A 337 24.44 -1.92 49.70
CA ASN A 337 24.47 -3.34 49.37
C ASN A 337 24.55 -3.61 47.85
N HIS A 338 24.55 -2.56 47.01
CA HIS A 338 24.61 -2.71 45.57
C HIS A 338 25.99 -3.24 45.13
N ALA A 339 26.02 -4.21 44.21
CA ALA A 339 27.25 -4.89 43.78
C ALA A 339 28.35 -3.93 43.30
N HIS A 340 27.96 -2.79 42.73
CA HIS A 340 28.86 -1.77 42.20
C HIS A 340 29.02 -0.53 43.08
N VAL A 341 28.68 -0.59 44.38
CA VAL A 341 28.76 0.56 45.30
C VAL A 341 30.16 1.21 45.34
N ALA A 342 31.22 0.45 45.12
CA ALA A 342 32.59 0.96 45.10
C ALA A 342 32.82 2.04 44.01
N ALA A 343 32.09 1.95 42.88
CA ALA A 343 32.14 2.95 41.81
C ALA A 343 31.49 4.30 42.20
N PHE A 344 30.79 4.34 43.34
CA PHE A 344 30.07 5.48 43.90
C PHE A 344 30.63 5.91 45.27
N ALA A 345 31.88 5.54 45.58
CA ALA A 345 32.50 5.84 46.86
C ALA A 345 32.39 7.31 47.32
N PRO A 346 32.64 8.35 46.47
CA PRO A 346 32.52 9.74 46.93
C PRO A 346 31.06 10.15 47.19
N GLU A 347 30.10 9.69 46.40
CA GLU A 347 28.67 9.97 46.60
C GLU A 347 28.15 9.26 47.86
N VAL A 348 28.53 8.01 48.07
CA VAL A 348 28.22 7.26 49.29
C VAL A 348 28.78 7.96 50.53
N ALA A 349 30.02 8.47 50.47
CA ALA A 349 30.61 9.23 51.58
C ALA A 349 29.81 10.51 51.89
N ALA A 350 29.33 11.23 50.87
CA ALA A 350 28.47 12.40 51.04
C ALA A 350 27.10 12.04 51.66
N LEU A 351 26.48 10.94 51.21
CA LEU A 351 25.23 10.43 51.78
C LEU A 351 25.39 10.00 53.24
N ARG A 352 26.50 9.33 53.61
CA ARG A 352 26.80 9.00 55.01
C ARG A 352 26.84 10.26 55.89
N LYS A 353 27.57 11.28 55.44
CA LYS A 353 27.68 12.56 56.16
C LYS A 353 26.31 13.21 56.37
N ARG A 354 25.42 13.14 55.37
CA ARG A 354 24.05 13.64 55.47
C ARG A 354 23.21 12.83 56.46
N MET A 355 23.31 11.50 56.42
CA MET A 355 22.65 10.62 57.39
C MET A 355 23.09 10.94 58.83
N ASP A 356 24.39 11.19 59.04
CA ASP A 356 24.92 11.55 60.37
C ASP A 356 24.43 12.93 60.82
N THR A 357 24.31 13.89 59.89
CA THR A 357 23.73 15.22 60.16
C THR A 357 22.25 15.11 60.55
N ALA A 358 21.48 14.30 59.82
CA ALA A 358 20.07 14.04 60.15
C ALA A 358 19.91 13.42 61.54
N LYS A 359 20.74 12.42 61.88
CA LYS A 359 20.76 11.81 63.22
C LYS A 359 21.09 12.84 64.31
N ALA A 360 22.05 13.73 64.07
CA ALA A 360 22.39 14.80 65.01
C ALA A 360 21.22 15.76 65.23
N SER A 361 20.50 16.14 64.18
CA SER A 361 19.28 16.98 64.26
C SER A 361 18.16 16.32 65.08
N VAL A 362 17.97 15.00 64.96
CA VAL A 362 17.00 14.27 65.80
C VAL A 362 17.39 14.36 67.27
N THR A 363 18.65 14.06 67.60
CA THR A 363 19.16 14.11 68.99
C THR A 363 19.05 15.52 69.58
N ALA A 364 19.24 16.56 68.77
CA ALA A 364 19.12 17.95 69.16
C ALA A 364 17.66 18.44 69.27
N GLY A 365 16.66 17.62 68.94
CA GLY A 365 15.24 17.99 68.95
C GLY A 365 14.81 18.91 67.80
N THR A 366 15.66 19.11 66.79
CA THR A 366 15.38 19.96 65.61
C THR A 366 14.68 19.15 64.52
N ILE A 367 13.43 18.76 64.81
CA ILE A 367 12.63 17.84 63.99
C ILE A 367 12.54 18.29 62.51
N GLU A 368 12.33 19.57 62.23
CA GLU A 368 12.26 20.08 60.85
C GLU A 368 13.59 19.97 60.10
N GLY A 369 14.71 20.20 60.78
CA GLY A 369 16.05 20.00 60.20
C GLY A 369 16.29 18.52 59.86
N ALA A 370 15.96 17.62 60.79
CA ALA A 370 16.05 16.18 60.57
C ALA A 370 15.17 15.71 59.40
N LYS A 371 13.94 16.22 59.29
CA LYS A 371 13.05 15.92 58.14
C LYS A 371 13.67 16.35 56.82
N MET A 372 14.20 17.57 56.76
CA MET A 372 14.83 18.10 55.55
C MET A 372 16.03 17.25 55.13
N ASP A 373 16.93 16.94 56.06
CA ASP A 373 18.13 16.14 55.77
C ASP A 373 17.77 14.71 55.35
N MET A 374 16.79 14.06 55.98
CA MET A 374 16.34 12.71 55.58
C MET A 374 15.62 12.70 54.23
N THR A 375 14.84 13.73 53.94
CA THR A 375 14.20 13.89 52.63
C THR A 375 15.27 14.02 51.54
N LEU A 376 16.26 14.87 51.77
CA LEU A 376 17.38 15.05 50.86
C LEU A 376 18.26 13.78 50.74
N LEU A 377 18.46 13.04 51.83
CA LEU A 377 19.14 11.75 51.82
C LEU A 377 18.41 10.75 50.93
N TYR A 378 17.08 10.65 51.05
CA TYR A 378 16.26 9.74 50.24
C TYR A 378 16.42 10.01 48.75
N PHE A 379 16.25 11.26 48.29
CA PHE A 379 16.33 11.57 46.86
C PHE A 379 17.74 11.39 46.29
N ASP A 380 18.76 11.83 47.01
CA ASP A 380 20.13 11.66 46.54
C ASP A 380 20.49 10.15 46.53
N ALA A 381 20.10 9.38 47.54
CA ALA A 381 20.31 7.93 47.55
C ALA A 381 19.54 7.22 46.43
N GLN A 382 18.30 7.63 46.14
CA GLN A 382 17.51 7.08 45.04
C GLN A 382 18.15 7.38 43.68
N GLN A 383 18.66 8.60 43.49
CA GLN A 383 19.39 8.97 42.28
C GLN A 383 20.67 8.15 42.11
N GLN A 384 21.47 8.01 43.17
CA GLN A 384 22.69 7.19 43.13
C GLN A 384 22.38 5.71 42.90
N LEU A 385 21.30 5.20 43.47
CA LEU A 385 20.85 3.82 43.22
C LEU A 385 20.44 3.62 41.76
N ALA A 386 19.75 4.59 41.14
CA ALA A 386 19.43 4.54 39.71
C ALA A 386 20.70 4.50 38.85
N TYR A 387 21.69 5.36 39.13
CA TYR A 387 22.98 5.31 38.45
C TYR A 387 23.74 4.01 38.70
N ALA A 388 23.65 3.43 39.90
CA ALA A 388 24.28 2.15 40.21
C ALA A 388 23.65 1.00 39.39
N ASN A 389 22.33 1.02 39.22
CA ASN A 389 21.62 0.08 38.34
C ASN A 389 22.06 0.24 36.88
N GLU A 390 22.15 1.47 36.37
CA GLU A 390 22.66 1.75 35.00
C GLU A 390 24.12 1.31 34.83
N HIS A 391 24.96 1.53 35.86
CA HIS A 391 26.34 1.08 35.86
C HIS A 391 26.46 -0.44 35.76
N THR A 392 25.51 -1.21 36.30
CA THR A 392 25.49 -2.67 36.16
C THR A 392 25.43 -3.08 34.68
N GLY A 393 24.55 -2.44 33.89
CA GLY A 393 24.46 -2.68 32.45
C GLY A 393 25.75 -2.31 31.71
N TYR A 394 26.36 -1.18 32.08
CA TYR A 394 27.66 -0.77 31.56
C TYR A 394 28.78 -1.76 31.91
N ALA A 395 28.89 -2.18 33.17
CA ALA A 395 29.94 -3.09 33.65
C ALA A 395 29.86 -4.45 32.95
N LEU A 396 28.65 -5.02 32.84
CA LEU A 396 28.43 -6.26 32.09
C LEU A 396 28.89 -6.14 30.63
N ARG A 397 28.62 -5.01 29.98
CA ARG A 397 29.03 -4.80 28.59
C ARG A 397 30.54 -4.58 28.48
N LEU A 398 31.14 -3.85 29.42
CA LEU A 398 32.58 -3.63 29.49
C LEU A 398 33.32 -4.96 29.65
N ASP A 399 32.83 -5.85 30.51
CA ASP A 399 33.40 -7.19 30.75
C ASP A 399 33.35 -8.08 29.50
N ILE A 400 32.43 -7.82 28.57
CA ILE A 400 32.38 -8.52 27.27
C ILE A 400 33.33 -7.89 26.25
N VAL A 401 33.38 -6.56 26.16
CA VAL A 401 34.09 -5.84 25.10
C VAL A 401 35.58 -5.70 25.40
N LYS A 402 35.97 -5.46 26.66
CA LYS A 402 37.37 -5.27 27.06
C LYS A 402 38.24 -6.49 26.73
N PRO A 403 37.84 -7.74 27.02
CA PRO A 403 38.59 -8.91 26.57
C PRO A 403 38.70 -9.02 25.05
N LYS A 404 37.71 -8.55 24.28
CA LYS A 404 37.79 -8.56 22.81
C LYS A 404 38.87 -7.62 22.30
N VAL A 405 39.01 -6.42 22.88
CA VAL A 405 40.11 -5.50 22.54
C VAL A 405 41.47 -6.17 22.80
N GLU A 406 41.63 -6.83 23.94
CA GLU A 406 42.87 -7.57 24.24
C GLU A 406 43.10 -8.76 23.31
N GLN A 407 42.04 -9.49 22.95
CA GLN A 407 42.11 -10.60 21.99
C GLN A 407 42.56 -10.11 20.61
N VAL A 408 42.07 -8.97 20.15
CA VAL A 408 42.52 -8.37 18.88
C VAL A 408 44.01 -8.07 18.94
N GLU A 409 44.53 -7.53 20.04
CA GLU A 409 45.97 -7.23 20.19
C GLU A 409 46.82 -8.52 20.22
N LYS A 410 46.35 -9.56 20.91
CA LYS A 410 47.03 -10.86 21.07
C LYS A 410 46.83 -11.83 19.89
N ALA A 411 45.88 -11.55 18.98
CA ALA A 411 45.56 -12.44 17.87
C ALA A 411 46.75 -12.65 16.92
N VAL A 412 46.95 -13.90 16.52
CA VAL A 412 48.01 -14.32 15.58
C VAL A 412 47.58 -14.00 14.15
N PRO A 413 48.49 -13.48 13.29
CA PRO A 413 49.90 -13.22 13.56
C PRO A 413 50.15 -11.85 14.20
N VAL A 414 50.95 -11.84 15.27
CA VAL A 414 51.35 -10.65 16.04
C VAL A 414 52.12 -9.66 15.18
N THR A 415 52.80 -10.12 14.13
CA THR A 415 53.50 -9.29 13.15
C THR A 415 52.58 -8.30 12.43
N SER A 416 51.26 -8.55 12.38
CA SER A 416 50.29 -7.59 11.84
C SER A 416 50.12 -6.35 12.72
N ASN A 417 50.50 -6.39 14.00
CA ASN A 417 50.31 -5.28 14.92
C ASN A 417 51.09 -4.02 14.50
N THR A 418 52.28 -4.19 13.89
CA THR A 418 53.10 -3.06 13.46
C THR A 418 52.43 -2.31 12.30
N VAL A 419 51.83 -3.04 11.37
CA VAL A 419 51.12 -2.47 10.21
C VAL A 419 49.78 -1.83 10.63
N LEU A 420 49.12 -2.40 11.63
CA LEU A 420 47.79 -1.97 12.12
C LEU A 420 47.85 -1.11 13.39
N THR A 421 48.94 -0.37 13.59
CA THR A 421 49.17 0.41 14.81
C THR A 421 48.09 1.47 15.04
N ALA A 422 47.63 2.14 13.96
CA ALA A 422 46.63 3.20 14.05
C ALA A 422 45.25 2.65 14.47
N GLU A 423 44.87 1.51 13.92
CA GLU A 423 43.62 0.81 14.21
C GLU A 423 43.61 0.30 15.66
N LEU A 424 44.71 -0.31 16.12
CA LEU A 424 44.86 -0.73 17.51
C LEU A 424 44.82 0.45 18.49
N ALA A 425 45.45 1.58 18.15
CA ALA A 425 45.40 2.80 18.96
C ALA A 425 43.98 3.39 19.02
N LYS A 426 43.22 3.32 17.92
CA LYS A 426 41.80 3.73 17.87
C LYS A 426 40.95 2.89 18.81
N LEU A 427 41.13 1.57 18.85
CA LEU A 427 40.42 0.68 19.79
C LEU A 427 40.66 1.10 21.25
N LYS A 428 41.93 1.31 21.64
CA LYS A 428 42.29 1.76 23.00
C LYS A 428 41.67 3.12 23.33
N THR A 429 41.72 4.07 22.40
CA THR A 429 41.12 5.40 22.57
C THR A 429 39.60 5.34 22.76
N MET A 430 38.91 4.46 22.04
CA MET A 430 37.46 4.26 22.19
C MET A 430 37.11 3.62 23.54
N LEU A 431 37.90 2.66 24.00
CA LEU A 431 37.72 2.05 25.33
C LEU A 431 37.89 3.10 26.44
N ASP A 432 38.97 3.88 26.40
CA ASP A 432 39.22 4.98 27.35
C ASP A 432 38.09 6.02 27.33
N LYS A 433 37.54 6.31 26.14
CA LYS A 433 36.42 7.23 25.99
C LYS A 433 35.17 6.70 26.69
N ALA A 434 34.84 5.42 26.54
CA ALA A 434 33.71 4.80 27.21
C ALA A 434 33.89 4.82 28.73
N GLU A 435 35.08 4.48 29.24
CA GLU A 435 35.39 4.51 30.67
C GLU A 435 35.28 5.94 31.24
N LYS A 436 35.77 6.96 30.52
CA LYS A 436 35.64 8.37 30.92
C LYS A 436 34.19 8.87 30.91
N GLN A 437 33.36 8.40 29.99
CA GLN A 437 31.93 8.72 29.96
C GLN A 437 31.19 8.09 31.16
N ALA A 438 31.46 6.81 31.43
CA ALA A 438 30.88 6.10 32.57
C ALA A 438 31.31 6.71 33.93
N ALA A 439 32.56 7.18 34.04
CA ALA A 439 33.04 7.90 35.23
C ALA A 439 32.28 9.21 35.50
N LYS A 440 31.69 9.82 34.46
CA LYS A 440 30.82 11.01 34.57
C LYS A 440 29.33 10.67 34.69
N ARG A 441 28.99 9.39 34.93
CA ARG A 441 27.61 8.87 34.97
C ARG A 441 26.85 9.00 33.64
N PHE A 442 27.55 9.13 32.52
CA PHE A 442 26.95 9.13 31.17
C PHE A 442 26.93 7.71 30.61
N TYR A 443 26.07 6.85 31.16
CA TYR A 443 26.03 5.42 30.81
C TYR A 443 25.51 5.14 29.40
N ASP A 444 24.47 5.85 28.94
CA ASP A 444 23.96 5.69 27.57
C ASP A 444 25.03 6.00 26.49
N PRO A 445 25.74 7.14 26.53
CA PRO A 445 26.87 7.39 25.62
C PRO A 445 28.02 6.39 25.76
N ALA A 446 28.31 5.92 26.97
CA ALA A 446 29.37 4.92 27.21
C ALA A 446 29.00 3.58 26.56
N LEU A 447 27.76 3.11 26.73
CA LEU A 447 27.24 1.90 26.10
C LEU A 447 27.25 2.01 24.56
N ALA A 448 26.87 3.15 24.00
CA ALA A 448 26.96 3.39 22.57
C ALA A 448 28.41 3.34 22.06
N THR A 449 29.36 3.88 22.83
CA THR A 449 30.79 3.81 22.52
C THR A 449 31.32 2.36 22.59
N LEU A 450 30.90 1.56 23.58
CA LEU A 450 31.25 0.14 23.67
C LEU A 450 30.67 -0.69 22.51
N ALA A 451 29.45 -0.38 22.05
CA ALA A 451 28.87 -1.04 20.89
C ALA A 451 29.64 -0.72 19.60
N ALA A 452 30.02 0.54 19.39
CA ALA A 452 30.85 0.94 18.26
C ALA A 452 32.26 0.30 18.33
N LEU A 453 32.83 0.20 19.54
CA LEU A 453 34.12 -0.45 19.77
C LEU A 453 34.07 -1.94 19.40
N GLU A 454 32.98 -2.65 19.70
CA GLU A 454 32.84 -4.06 19.33
C GLU A 454 32.82 -4.27 17.81
N LEU A 455 32.13 -3.40 17.05
CA LEU A 455 32.14 -3.43 15.59
C LEU A 455 33.54 -3.17 15.03
N GLU A 456 34.25 -2.20 15.62
CA GLU A 456 35.62 -1.89 15.22
C GLU A 456 36.57 -3.06 15.54
N CYS A 457 36.42 -3.73 16.70
CA CYS A 457 37.20 -4.94 17.01
C CYS A 457 37.01 -6.03 15.96
N ALA A 458 35.78 -6.26 15.47
CA ALA A 458 35.52 -7.23 14.41
C ALA A 458 36.16 -6.82 13.08
N ALA A 459 36.11 -5.53 12.73
CA ALA A 459 36.76 -5.00 11.54
C ALA A 459 38.29 -5.18 11.59
N VAL A 460 38.93 -4.82 12.71
CA VAL A 460 40.39 -4.97 12.88
C VAL A 460 40.81 -6.44 12.91
N THR A 461 39.98 -7.33 13.47
CA THR A 461 40.22 -8.78 13.41
C THR A 461 40.24 -9.29 11.97
N THR A 462 39.27 -8.84 11.15
CA THR A 462 39.20 -9.19 9.74
C THR A 462 40.42 -8.67 8.99
N LEU A 463 40.79 -7.42 9.22
CA LEU A 463 41.96 -6.79 8.61
C LEU A 463 43.26 -7.50 8.98
N LYS A 464 43.40 -7.98 10.22
CA LYS A 464 44.51 -8.84 10.66
C LYS A 464 44.58 -10.15 9.88
N GLN A 465 43.45 -10.82 9.69
CA GLN A 465 43.39 -12.09 8.94
C GLN A 465 43.73 -11.87 7.46
N GLU A 466 43.25 -10.78 6.87
CA GLU A 466 43.56 -10.41 5.49
C GLU A 466 45.05 -10.07 5.32
N HIS A 467 45.64 -9.32 6.26
CA HIS A 467 47.09 -9.06 6.27
C HIS A 467 47.90 -10.36 6.42
N ALA A 468 47.47 -11.27 7.30
CA ALA A 468 48.13 -12.57 7.46
C ALA A 468 48.14 -13.38 6.15
N ALA A 469 47.00 -13.45 5.46
CA ALA A 469 46.87 -14.11 4.17
C ALA A 469 47.76 -13.43 3.10
N TYR A 470 47.79 -12.11 3.08
CA TYR A 470 48.66 -11.33 2.20
C TYR A 470 50.13 -11.64 2.43
N VAL A 471 50.61 -11.67 3.68
CA VAL A 471 52.01 -11.96 4.00
C VAL A 471 52.42 -13.37 3.56
N VAL A 472 51.55 -14.37 3.80
CA VAL A 472 51.79 -15.75 3.34
C VAL A 472 51.89 -15.82 1.82
N GLU A 473 50.96 -15.17 1.11
CA GLU A 473 50.93 -15.18 -0.34
C GLU A 473 52.12 -14.41 -0.93
N LEU A 474 52.51 -13.28 -0.32
CA LEU A 474 53.66 -12.50 -0.73
C LEU A 474 54.95 -13.32 -0.62
N ALA A 475 55.15 -14.00 0.52
CA ALA A 475 56.29 -14.88 0.74
C ALA A 475 56.35 -16.05 -0.26
N ARG A 476 55.21 -16.48 -0.79
CA ARG A 476 55.13 -17.50 -1.86
C ARG A 476 55.47 -16.92 -3.24
N VAL A 477 54.91 -15.77 -3.59
CA VAL A 477 54.95 -15.21 -4.95
C VAL A 477 56.24 -14.44 -5.23
N GLU A 478 56.78 -13.72 -4.25
CA GLU A 478 58.01 -12.94 -4.40
C GLU A 478 59.21 -13.75 -4.89
N PRO A 479 59.52 -14.95 -4.35
CA PRO A 479 60.59 -15.79 -4.90
C PRO A 479 60.24 -16.40 -6.26
N LEU A 480 58.95 -16.60 -6.59
CA LEU A 480 58.57 -17.12 -7.91
C LEU A 480 58.85 -16.07 -9.00
N VAL A 481 58.47 -14.82 -8.76
CA VAL A 481 58.70 -13.71 -9.70
C VAL A 481 60.18 -13.48 -9.94
N SER A 482 61.05 -13.66 -8.94
CA SER A 482 62.50 -13.52 -9.11
C SER A 482 63.14 -14.66 -9.92
N THR A 483 62.50 -15.82 -9.99
CA THR A 483 62.97 -16.98 -10.79
C THR A 483 62.51 -16.95 -12.24
N VAL A 484 61.67 -16.00 -12.65
CA VAL A 484 61.27 -15.87 -14.06
C VAL A 484 62.44 -15.24 -14.84
N PRO A 485 62.97 -15.90 -15.90
CA PRO A 485 64.07 -15.39 -16.69
C PRO A 485 63.74 -14.02 -17.31
N ASP A 486 64.71 -13.12 -17.23
CA ASP A 486 64.63 -11.76 -17.75
C ASP A 486 65.79 -11.51 -18.71
N GLU A 487 65.95 -12.45 -19.64
CA GLU A 487 66.95 -12.35 -20.69
C GLU A 487 66.41 -11.51 -21.85
N PRO A 488 67.12 -10.45 -22.26
CA PRO A 488 66.72 -9.63 -23.39
C PRO A 488 66.42 -10.48 -24.63
N ASP A 489 65.41 -10.08 -25.42
CA ASP A 489 64.95 -10.75 -26.64
C ASP A 489 64.35 -12.17 -26.47
N THR A 490 64.09 -12.63 -25.24
CA THR A 490 63.32 -13.87 -24.99
C THR A 490 61.81 -13.62 -24.86
N PRO A 491 60.95 -14.61 -25.17
CA PRO A 491 59.51 -14.52 -24.92
C PRO A 491 59.11 -14.28 -23.47
N SER A 492 59.96 -14.68 -22.52
CA SER A 492 59.72 -14.51 -21.08
C SER A 492 60.01 -13.10 -20.54
N ALA A 493 60.81 -12.26 -21.22
CA ALA A 493 61.26 -10.98 -20.65
C ALA A 493 60.13 -9.93 -20.47
N ALA A 494 59.26 -9.78 -21.47
CA ALA A 494 58.13 -8.85 -21.38
C ALA A 494 57.11 -9.29 -20.31
N GLU A 495 56.91 -10.60 -20.17
CA GLU A 495 56.05 -11.19 -19.15
C GLU A 495 56.66 -11.04 -17.75
N ALA A 496 57.96 -11.25 -17.59
CA ALA A 496 58.70 -11.02 -16.35
C ALA A 496 58.58 -9.55 -15.88
N ALA A 497 58.77 -8.59 -16.78
CA ALA A 497 58.58 -7.17 -16.48
C ALA A 497 57.14 -6.85 -16.04
N SER A 498 56.16 -7.40 -16.73
CA SER A 498 54.73 -7.26 -16.38
C SER A 498 54.41 -7.85 -15.00
N LEU A 499 54.97 -9.00 -14.65
CA LEU A 499 54.78 -9.64 -13.34
C LEU A 499 55.39 -8.81 -12.21
N ARG A 500 56.56 -8.22 -12.42
CA ARG A 500 57.22 -7.35 -11.43
C ARG A 500 56.43 -6.06 -11.19
N GLU A 501 55.88 -5.45 -12.24
CA GLU A 501 55.03 -4.26 -12.08
C GLU A 501 53.73 -4.61 -11.35
N ARG A 502 53.11 -5.75 -11.68
CA ARG A 502 51.93 -6.25 -10.95
C ARG A 502 52.24 -6.57 -9.48
N LEU A 503 53.42 -7.11 -9.18
CA LEU A 503 53.87 -7.32 -7.80
C LEU A 503 54.03 -5.99 -7.05
N LYS A 504 54.57 -4.96 -7.70
CA LYS A 504 54.65 -3.60 -7.14
C LYS A 504 53.26 -3.01 -6.88
N GLN A 505 52.30 -3.20 -7.80
CA GLN A 505 50.91 -2.80 -7.60
C GLN A 505 50.26 -3.54 -6.42
N ALA A 506 50.50 -4.86 -6.28
CA ALA A 506 49.99 -5.63 -5.15
C ALA A 506 50.55 -5.10 -3.82
N LYS A 507 51.85 -4.77 -3.77
CA LYS A 507 52.47 -4.13 -2.59
C LYS A 507 51.85 -2.77 -2.30
N ALA A 508 51.59 -1.95 -3.32
CA ALA A 508 50.96 -0.63 -3.18
C ALA A 508 49.50 -0.69 -2.68
N LEU A 509 48.75 -1.73 -3.06
CA LEU A 509 47.40 -1.98 -2.54
C LEU A 509 47.44 -2.32 -1.04
N ALA A 510 48.40 -3.13 -0.61
CA ALA A 510 48.58 -3.47 0.81
C ALA A 510 49.09 -2.30 1.64
N ASP A 511 50.06 -1.53 1.12
CA ASP A 511 50.67 -0.40 1.81
C ASP A 511 50.94 0.77 0.84
N PRO A 512 50.38 1.98 1.08
CA PRO A 512 49.54 2.41 2.20
C PRO A 512 48.04 2.14 2.03
N GLY A 513 47.61 1.51 0.92
CA GLY A 513 46.18 1.37 0.57
C GLY A 513 45.34 0.54 1.56
N ARG A 514 45.98 -0.29 2.39
CA ARG A 514 45.34 -1.20 3.37
C ARG A 514 44.33 -2.18 2.75
N ASP A 515 44.34 -2.38 1.44
CA ASP A 515 43.54 -3.38 0.74
C ASP A 515 44.30 -4.71 0.63
N PHE A 516 44.49 -5.36 1.78
CA PHE A 516 45.20 -6.65 1.84
C PHE A 516 44.46 -7.75 1.08
N LYS A 517 43.13 -7.70 1.03
CA LYS A 517 42.30 -8.65 0.28
C LYS A 517 42.52 -8.50 -1.23
N GLY A 518 42.46 -7.28 -1.75
CA GLY A 518 42.75 -6.97 -3.16
C GLY A 518 44.19 -7.32 -3.52
N ALA A 519 45.15 -6.96 -2.67
CA ALA A 519 46.55 -7.32 -2.83
C ALA A 519 46.76 -8.85 -2.89
N THR A 520 46.15 -9.61 -1.98
CA THR A 520 46.21 -11.09 -1.96
C THR A 520 45.63 -11.69 -3.24
N ALA A 521 44.49 -11.17 -3.71
CA ALA A 521 43.87 -11.64 -4.96
C ALA A 521 44.78 -11.39 -6.17
N LEU A 522 45.45 -10.24 -6.21
CA LEU A 522 46.42 -9.92 -7.26
C LEU A 522 47.66 -10.81 -7.18
N LEU A 523 48.21 -11.05 -5.99
CA LEU A 523 49.34 -11.95 -5.78
C LEU A 523 49.02 -13.39 -6.23
N LYS A 524 47.83 -13.91 -5.91
CA LYS A 524 47.41 -15.24 -6.38
C LYS A 524 47.41 -15.36 -7.91
N ARG A 525 46.95 -14.32 -8.61
CA ARG A 525 46.99 -14.26 -10.08
C ARG A 525 48.44 -14.24 -10.59
N ILE A 526 49.28 -13.37 -10.02
CA ILE A 526 50.70 -13.30 -10.36
C ILE A 526 51.37 -14.66 -10.18
N GLY A 527 51.10 -15.35 -9.07
CA GLY A 527 51.68 -16.67 -8.82
C GLY A 527 51.24 -17.73 -9.84
N GLY A 528 50.01 -17.68 -10.34
CA GLY A 528 49.56 -18.56 -11.42
C GLY A 528 50.24 -18.23 -12.76
N ASP A 529 50.43 -16.95 -13.05
CA ASP A 529 51.11 -16.50 -14.28
C ASP A 529 52.61 -16.83 -14.26
N CYS A 530 53.27 -16.82 -13.09
CA CYS A 530 54.67 -17.24 -12.94
C CYS A 530 54.91 -18.69 -13.37
N ASP A 531 53.98 -19.59 -13.05
CA ASP A 531 54.06 -21.00 -13.46
C ASP A 531 53.92 -21.14 -14.98
N GLY A 532 53.05 -20.32 -15.59
CA GLY A 532 52.94 -20.21 -17.06
C GLY A 532 54.21 -19.69 -17.72
N CYS A 533 54.82 -18.64 -17.17
CA CYS A 533 56.07 -18.06 -17.68
C CYS A 533 57.24 -19.04 -17.62
N LYS A 534 57.33 -19.85 -16.56
CA LYS A 534 58.35 -20.91 -16.45
C LYS A 534 58.18 -21.97 -17.53
N ALA A 535 56.95 -22.40 -17.81
CA ALA A 535 56.68 -23.35 -18.88
C ALA A 535 57.06 -22.79 -20.26
N LEU A 536 56.81 -21.50 -20.50
CA LEU A 536 57.22 -20.82 -21.73
C LEU A 536 58.75 -20.75 -21.85
N ALA A 537 59.47 -20.41 -20.78
CA ALA A 537 60.93 -20.37 -20.77
C ALA A 537 61.55 -21.74 -21.07
N THR A 538 61.09 -22.82 -20.42
CA THR A 538 61.58 -24.18 -20.72
C THR A 538 61.27 -24.61 -22.15
N THR A 539 60.17 -24.14 -22.73
CA THR A 539 59.84 -24.42 -24.13
C THR A 539 60.78 -23.65 -25.06
N ALA A 540 61.06 -22.38 -24.77
CA ALA A 540 62.00 -21.56 -25.54
C ALA A 540 63.43 -22.13 -25.51
N GLU A 541 63.91 -22.63 -24.37
CA GLU A 541 65.21 -23.33 -24.27
C GLU A 541 65.27 -24.58 -25.16
N LYS A 542 64.18 -25.36 -25.21
CA LYS A 542 64.09 -26.53 -26.10
C LYS A 542 64.07 -26.13 -27.56
N ASP A 543 63.38 -25.05 -27.90
CA ASP A 543 63.34 -24.53 -29.27
C ASP A 543 64.72 -24.05 -29.73
N GLU A 544 65.45 -23.37 -28.84
CA GLU A 544 66.82 -22.92 -29.10
C GLU A 544 67.76 -24.11 -29.31
N LEU A 545 67.70 -25.12 -28.44
CA LEU A 545 68.49 -26.35 -28.62
C LEU A 545 68.14 -27.07 -29.93
N ALA A 546 66.84 -27.14 -30.28
CA ALA A 546 66.37 -27.74 -31.52
C ALA A 546 66.85 -26.94 -32.75
N ARG A 547 66.82 -25.61 -32.68
CA ARG A 547 67.36 -24.71 -33.71
C ARG A 547 68.85 -24.95 -33.89
N ASP A 548 69.63 -24.94 -32.82
CA ASP A 548 71.09 -25.10 -32.86
C ASP A 548 71.50 -26.50 -33.35
N THR A 549 70.75 -27.53 -32.97
CA THR A 549 70.93 -28.91 -33.48
C THR A 549 70.63 -28.97 -34.98
N ALA A 550 69.54 -28.35 -35.43
CA ALA A 550 69.16 -28.34 -36.83
C ALA A 550 70.17 -27.53 -37.68
N LEU A 551 70.68 -26.43 -37.15
CA LEU A 551 71.78 -25.65 -37.74
C LEU A 551 73.04 -26.50 -37.94
N THR A 552 73.44 -27.26 -36.93
CA THR A 552 74.61 -28.16 -37.02
C THR A 552 74.37 -29.31 -38.02
N GLY A 553 73.13 -29.81 -38.11
CA GLY A 553 72.76 -30.90 -39.02
C GLY A 553 72.78 -30.52 -40.51
N LEU A 554 72.68 -29.23 -40.85
CA LEU A 554 72.75 -28.75 -42.22
C LEU A 554 74.12 -29.01 -42.88
N ASP A 555 75.19 -29.13 -42.10
CA ASP A 555 76.55 -29.43 -42.60
C ASP A 555 76.78 -30.93 -42.90
N GLY A 556 75.90 -31.83 -42.43
CA GLY A 556 76.08 -33.29 -42.53
C GLY A 556 75.01 -34.01 -43.36
N GLU A 557 73.73 -33.87 -42.98
CA GLU A 557 72.58 -34.51 -43.65
C GLU A 557 71.44 -33.49 -43.89
N PRO A 558 71.55 -32.65 -44.94
CA PRO A 558 70.74 -31.45 -45.08
C PRO A 558 69.24 -31.72 -45.30
N ALA A 559 68.86 -32.88 -45.87
CA ALA A 559 67.45 -33.24 -46.07
C ALA A 559 66.71 -33.57 -44.77
N THR A 560 67.37 -34.25 -43.83
CA THR A 560 66.81 -34.60 -42.52
C THR A 560 66.72 -33.36 -41.62
N ALA A 561 67.76 -32.52 -41.65
CA ALA A 561 67.79 -31.26 -40.91
C ALA A 561 66.66 -30.30 -41.34
N LEU A 562 66.42 -30.15 -42.65
CA LEU A 562 65.33 -29.30 -43.17
C LEU A 562 63.93 -29.73 -42.73
N ALA A 563 63.67 -31.03 -42.58
CA ALA A 563 62.38 -31.52 -42.09
C ALA A 563 62.14 -31.13 -40.63
N GLU A 564 63.18 -31.18 -39.79
CA GLU A 564 63.12 -30.75 -38.40
C GLU A 564 63.02 -29.22 -38.25
N VAL A 565 63.73 -28.43 -39.08
CA VAL A 565 63.57 -26.96 -39.11
C VAL A 565 62.13 -26.57 -39.48
N ARG A 566 61.49 -27.27 -40.44
CA ARG A 566 60.09 -27.02 -40.80
C ARG A 566 59.11 -27.36 -39.67
N LYS A 567 59.35 -28.44 -38.92
CA LYS A 567 58.55 -28.75 -37.72
C LYS A 567 58.72 -27.68 -36.65
N LEU A 568 59.94 -27.19 -36.43
CA LEU A 568 60.22 -26.11 -35.48
C LEU A 568 59.51 -24.81 -35.90
N LEU A 569 59.51 -24.47 -37.19
CA LEU A 569 58.78 -23.32 -37.72
C LEU A 569 57.27 -23.41 -37.43
N GLU A 570 56.64 -24.55 -37.71
CA GLU A 570 55.20 -24.74 -37.41
C GLU A 570 54.92 -24.66 -35.91
N ALA A 571 55.80 -25.21 -35.06
CA ALA A 571 55.68 -25.09 -33.60
C ALA A 571 55.86 -23.66 -33.07
N LEU A 572 56.70 -22.83 -33.71
CA LEU A 572 56.88 -21.43 -33.38
C LEU A 572 55.75 -20.55 -33.91
N LYS A 573 55.18 -20.87 -35.09
CA LYS A 573 54.00 -20.18 -35.65
C LYS A 573 52.76 -20.30 -34.78
N VAL A 574 52.57 -21.44 -34.11
CA VAL A 574 51.48 -21.59 -33.10
C VAL A 574 51.62 -20.58 -31.95
N ARG A 575 52.82 -20.03 -31.75
CA ARG A 575 53.16 -19.04 -30.72
C ARG A 575 53.45 -17.65 -31.31
N GLU A 576 53.08 -17.43 -32.57
CA GLU A 576 53.21 -16.15 -33.24
C GLU A 576 52.36 -15.09 -32.51
N GLY A 577 53.02 -14.03 -32.04
CA GLY A 577 52.40 -12.98 -31.23
C GLY A 577 53.05 -12.78 -29.85
N HIS A 578 53.86 -13.73 -29.36
CA HIS A 578 54.70 -13.50 -28.18
C HIS A 578 55.99 -12.74 -28.56
N THR A 579 56.44 -11.81 -27.71
CA THR A 579 57.69 -11.04 -27.90
C THR A 579 58.88 -12.00 -28.07
N GLY A 580 59.90 -11.69 -28.88
CA GLY A 580 61.04 -12.59 -29.11
C GLY A 580 60.80 -13.73 -30.12
N ILE A 581 59.57 -14.28 -30.21
CA ILE A 581 59.22 -15.31 -31.21
C ILE A 581 59.34 -14.76 -32.63
N ALA A 582 59.01 -13.48 -32.86
CA ALA A 582 59.13 -12.86 -34.19
C ALA A 582 60.58 -12.87 -34.73
N LYS A 583 61.57 -12.68 -33.85
CA LYS A 583 62.99 -12.74 -34.21
C LYS A 583 63.40 -14.18 -34.51
N GLN A 584 62.96 -15.13 -33.67
CA GLN A 584 63.20 -16.56 -33.89
C GLN A 584 62.56 -17.08 -35.19
N LEU A 585 61.32 -16.65 -35.49
CA LEU A 585 60.64 -16.93 -36.75
C LEU A 585 61.43 -16.36 -37.93
N ALA A 586 61.84 -15.09 -37.86
CA ALA A 586 62.63 -14.47 -38.92
C ALA A 586 63.99 -15.17 -39.13
N ASP A 587 64.68 -15.56 -38.06
CA ASP A 587 65.95 -16.28 -38.12
C ASP A 587 65.77 -17.67 -38.75
N ILE A 588 64.72 -18.42 -38.38
CA ILE A 588 64.42 -19.75 -38.94
C ILE A 588 63.92 -19.67 -40.38
N GLU A 589 63.10 -18.69 -40.73
CA GLU A 589 62.67 -18.45 -42.11
C GLU A 589 63.85 -18.08 -43.00
N LYS A 590 64.78 -17.26 -42.50
CA LYS A 590 66.04 -16.95 -43.17
C LYS A 590 66.89 -18.21 -43.39
N LEU A 591 67.04 -19.05 -42.35
CA LEU A 591 67.77 -20.32 -42.45
C LEU A 591 67.15 -21.31 -43.43
N LEU A 592 65.81 -21.39 -43.49
CA LEU A 592 65.11 -22.19 -44.50
C LEU A 592 65.36 -21.67 -45.93
N GLY A 593 65.45 -20.34 -46.09
CA GLY A 593 65.84 -19.71 -47.35
C GLY A 593 67.26 -20.07 -47.77
N GLU A 594 68.23 -19.92 -46.87
CA GLU A 594 69.65 -20.22 -47.11
C GLU A 594 69.88 -21.72 -47.40
N ALA A 595 69.29 -22.62 -46.60
CA ALA A 595 69.36 -24.06 -46.83
C ALA A 595 68.66 -24.50 -48.14
N GLY A 596 67.54 -23.85 -48.48
CA GLY A 596 66.84 -24.09 -49.75
C GLY A 596 67.70 -23.72 -50.96
N THR A 597 68.42 -22.60 -50.89
CA THR A 597 69.36 -22.21 -51.96
C THR A 597 70.55 -23.15 -52.08
N ALA A 598 71.11 -23.64 -50.96
CA ALA A 598 72.25 -24.55 -50.94
C ALA A 598 71.96 -25.96 -51.49
N LEU A 599 70.72 -26.45 -51.36
CA LEU A 599 70.27 -27.73 -51.93
C LEU A 599 69.90 -27.67 -53.42
N SER A 600 69.67 -26.46 -53.94
CA SER A 600 69.34 -26.20 -55.34
C SER A 600 70.56 -25.83 -56.21
N ALA A 601 71.71 -25.58 -55.57
CA ALA A 601 73.02 -25.40 -56.19
C ALA A 601 73.75 -26.75 -56.25
#